data_AF-A0A3A6REK3-F1
#
_entry.id   AF-A0A3A6REK3-F1
#
_cell.length_a   1.000
_cell.length_b   1.000
_cell.length_c   1.000
_cell.angle_alpha   90.00
_cell.angle_beta   90.00
_cell.angle_gamma   90.00
#
_symmetry.space_group_name_H-M   'P 1'
#
loop_
_entity.id
_entity.type
_entity.pdbx_description
1 polymer ?
#
loop_
_entity_poly.entity_id
_entity_poly.type
_entity_poly.pdbx_seq_one_letter_code
_entity_poly.pdbx_strand_id
1 'polypeptide(L)' 'MNSPHVHISKQLDQLETLDYPPFYEAIVERQIINLFTSNQINPEEFAYYCERFRRLAGREARMAA' A
#
# COMPACT_ATOMS: atom_id res chain seq x y z
N MET A 1 12.87 8.11 15.01
CA MET A 1 11.62 8.63 14.41
C MET A 1 11.30 7.77 13.20
N ASN A 2 10.27 6.92 13.27
CA ASN A 2 9.82 6.14 12.11
C ASN A 2 8.84 7.00 11.32
N SER A 3 9.29 7.50 10.17
CA SER A 3 8.44 8.29 9.26
C SER A 3 7.30 7.42 8.71
N PRO A 4 6.05 7.92 8.64
CA PRO A 4 4.91 7.18 8.07
C PRO A 4 5.19 6.71 6.63
N HIS A 5 5.99 7.46 5.88
CA HIS A 5 6.47 7.10 4.53
C HIS A 5 7.32 5.82 4.53
N VAL A 6 8.19 5.65 5.53
CA VAL A 6 9.03 4.44 5.63
C VAL A 6 8.18 3.23 5.93
N HIS A 7 7.14 3.38 6.75
CA HIS A 7 6.26 2.27 7.10
C HIS A 7 5.43 1.81 5.90
N ILE A 8 4.79 2.75 5.20
CA ILE A 8 3.94 2.40 4.06
C ILE A 8 4.73 1.91 2.86
N SER A 9 5.94 2.43 2.63
CA SER A 9 6.82 1.91 1.58
C SER A 9 7.18 0.46 1.86
N LYS A 10 7.56 0.09 3.09
CA LYS A 10 7.86 -1.31 3.44
C LYS A 10 6.67 -2.25 3.22
N GLN A 11 5.47 -1.79 3.56
CA GLN A 11 4.24 -2.56 3.35
C GLN A 11 3.97 -2.79 1.85
N LEU A 12 4.18 -1.77 1.03
CA LEU A 12 4.07 -1.86 -0.43
C LEU A 12 5.19 -2.74 -1.02
N ASP A 13 6.42 -2.65 -0.52
CA ASP A 13 7.54 -3.52 -0.92
C ASP A 13 7.23 -4.99 -0.62
N GLN A 14 6.53 -5.28 0.49
CA GLN A 14 6.12 -6.63 0.83
C GLN A 14 4.98 -7.17 -0.07
N LEU A 15 4.15 -6.29 -0.64
CA LEU A 15 3.20 -6.71 -1.68
C LEU A 15 3.90 -7.09 -2.99
N GLU A 16 5.13 -6.62 -3.24
CA GLU A 16 5.90 -7.00 -4.43
C GLU A 16 6.41 -8.44 -4.38
N THR A 17 6.58 -9.03 -3.19
CA THR A 17 7.15 -10.37 -3.04
C THR A 17 6.18 -11.49 -3.36
N LEU A 18 4.87 -11.21 -3.45
CA LEU A 18 3.78 -12.20 -3.59
C LEU A 18 3.77 -13.30 -2.52
N ASP A 19 4.56 -13.12 -1.45
CA ASP A 19 4.62 -13.98 -0.27
C ASP A 19 4.23 -13.14 0.94
N TYR A 20 2.93 -12.84 1.00
CA TYR A 20 2.35 -12.03 2.06
C TYR A 20 1.11 -12.72 2.64
N PRO A 21 0.74 -12.37 3.90
CA PRO A 21 -0.38 -13.01 4.57
C PRO A 21 -1.71 -12.82 3.82
N PRO A 22 -2.71 -13.71 4.01
CA PRO A 22 -4.05 -13.47 3.52
C PRO A 22 -4.58 -12.10 3.95
N PHE A 23 -5.29 -11.43 3.04
CA PHE A 23 -5.87 -10.09 3.25
C PHE A 23 -4.84 -8.97 3.51
N TYR A 24 -3.55 -9.19 3.28
CA TYR A 24 -2.53 -8.16 3.48
C TYR A 24 -2.78 -6.91 2.63
N GLU A 25 -3.29 -7.07 1.41
CA GLU A 25 -3.72 -5.95 0.56
C GLU A 25 -4.71 -5.01 1.26
N ALA A 26 -5.76 -5.57 1.90
CA ALA A 26 -6.75 -4.79 2.63
C ALA A 26 -6.15 -4.07 3.85
N ILE A 27 -5.13 -4.66 4.48
CA ILE A 27 -4.38 -4.03 5.58
C ILE A 27 -3.60 -2.82 5.06
N VAL A 28 -2.89 -2.98 3.94
CA VAL A 28 -2.10 -1.88 3.34
C VAL A 28 -3.03 -0.77 2.85
N GLU A 29 -4.12 -1.10 2.17
CA GLU A 29 -5.11 -0.12 1.71
C GLU A 29 -5.66 0.72 2.87
N ARG A 30 -6.10 0.06 3.94
CA ARG A 30 -6.58 0.73 5.15
C ARG A 30 -5.50 1.63 5.76
N GLN A 31 -4.24 1.21 5.74
CA GLN A 31 -3.14 2.02 6.24
C GLN A 31 -2.94 3.29 5.39
N ILE A 32 -3.00 3.19 4.06
CA ILE A 32 -2.91 4.36 3.16
C ILE A 32 -4.02 5.36 3.49
N ILE A 33 -5.26 4.89 3.64
CA ILE A 33 -6.42 5.72 3.99
C ILE A 33 -6.26 6.38 5.36
N ASN A 34 -5.79 5.63 6.37
CA ASN A 34 -5.60 6.16 7.72
C ASN A 34 -4.55 7.28 7.76
N LEU A 35 -3.45 7.13 7.03
CA LEU A 35 -2.41 8.16 6.97
C LEU A 35 -2.95 9.45 6.34
N PHE A 36 -3.73 9.34 5.27
CA PHE A 36 -4.31 10.51 4.59
C PHE A 36 -5.38 11.19 5.45
N THR A 37 -6.33 10.43 5.98
CA THR A 37 -7.40 10.96 6.84
C THR A 37 -6.90 11.56 8.14
N SER A 38 -5.71 11.13 8.61
CA SER A 38 -5.03 11.69 9.78
C SER A 38 -4.11 12.87 9.44
N ASN A 39 -4.13 13.38 8.20
CA ASN A 39 -3.24 14.44 7.69
C ASN A 39 -1.75 14.15 7.87
N GLN A 40 -1.34 12.88 7.88
CA GLN A 40 0.08 12.48 7.97
C GLN A 40 0.77 12.44 6.61
N ILE A 41 -0.01 12.37 5.54
CA ILE A 41 0.45 12.47 4.15
C ILE A 41 -0.48 13.44 3.40
N ASN A 42 0.06 14.12 2.41
CA ASN A 42 -0.69 15.06 1.59
C ASN A 42 -1.43 14.35 0.42
N PRO A 43 -2.30 15.05 -0.32
CA PRO A 43 -3.04 14.45 -1.44
C PRO A 43 -2.17 13.86 -2.56
N GLU A 44 -1.02 14.47 -2.85
CA GLU A 44 -0.10 14.01 -3.90
C GLU A 44 0.59 12.70 -3.49
N GLU A 45 1.01 12.61 -2.24
CA GLU A 45 1.59 11.41 -1.63
C GLU A 45 0.57 10.29 -1.55
N PHE A 46 -0.67 10.60 -1.15
CA PHE A 46 -1.77 9.64 -1.15
C PHE A 46 -2.01 9.08 -2.56
N ALA A 47 -2.09 9.95 -3.58
CA ALA A 47 -2.26 9.53 -4.96
C ALA A 47 -1.11 8.62 -5.43
N TYR A 48 0.13 8.96 -5.09
CA TYR A 48 1.31 8.14 -5.36
C TYR A 48 1.20 6.74 -4.76
N TYR A 49 0.85 6.64 -3.47
CA TYR A 49 0.72 5.35 -2.80
C TYR A 49 -0.45 4.52 -3.34
N CYS A 50 -1.58 5.14 -3.67
CA CYS A 50 -2.72 4.46 -4.31
C CYS A 50 -2.39 3.96 -5.72
N GLU A 51 -1.58 4.69 -6.50
CA GLU A 51 -1.11 4.21 -7.81
C GLU A 51 -0.18 3.00 -7.65
N ARG A 52 0.77 3.07 -6.70
CA ARG A 52 1.67 1.96 -6.41
C ARG A 52 0.89 0.73 -5.94
N PHE A 53 -0.02 0.89 -4.98
CA PHE A 53 -0.87 -0.19 -4.48
C PHE A 53 -1.66 -0.88 -5.62
N ARG A 54 -2.34 -0.12 -6.48
CA ARG A 54 -3.13 -0.69 -7.59
C ARG A 54 -2.29 -1.51 -8.58
N ARG A 55 -1.05 -1.10 -8.83
CA ARG A 55 -0.13 -1.87 -9.70
C ARG A 55 0.23 -3.23 -9.08
N LEU A 56 0.36 -3.29 -7.76
CA LEU A 56 0.75 -4.49 -7.03
C LEU A 56 -0.46 -5.43 -6.82
N ALA A 57 -1.58 -4.89 -6.34
CA ALA A 57 -2.79 -5.68 -6.11
C ALA A 57 -3.42 -6.21 -7.41
N GLY A 58 -3.36 -5.43 -8.49
CA GLY A 58 -3.81 -5.88 -9.81
C GLY A 58 -2.96 -7.00 -10.44
N ARG A 59 -1.82 -7.35 -9.82
CA ARG A 59 -0.90 -8.37 -10.33
C ARG A 59 -1.39 -9.78 -10.00
N GLU A 60 -1.99 -10.01 -8.83
CA GLU A 60 -2.59 -11.31 -8.48
C GLU A 60 -3.76 -11.66 -9.38
N ALA A 61 -4.68 -10.70 -9.62
CA ALA A 61 -5.83 -10.91 -10.50
C ALA A 61 -5.43 -11.26 -11.94
N ARG A 62 -4.24 -10.84 -12.40
CA ARG A 62 -3.69 -11.19 -13.71
C ARG A 62 -2.94 -12.54 -13.73
N MET A 63 -2.43 -13.00 -12.60
CA MET A 63 -1.77 -14.31 -12.49
C MET A 63 -2.78 -15.45 -12.25
N ALA A 64 -3.96 -15.15 -11.71
CA ALA A 64 -5.03 -16.11 -11.49
C ALA A 64 -5.95 -16.33 -12.71
N ALA A 65 -5.77 -15.57 -13.80
CA ALA A 65 -6.56 -15.63 -15.04
C ALA A 65 -5.78 -16.29 -16.18
#